data_AF-A0A957WSF1-F1
#
_entry.id   AF-A0A957WSF1-F1
#
_cell.length_a   1.000
_cell.length_b   1.000
_cell.length_c   1.000
_cell.angle_alpha   90.00
_cell.angle_beta   90.00
_cell.angle_gamma   90.00
#
_symmetry.space_group_name_H-M   'P 1'
#
loop_
_entity.id
_entity.type
_entity.pdbx_description
1 polymer ?
#
loop_
_entity_poly.entity_id
_entity_poly.type
_entity_poly.pdbx_seq_one_letter_code
_entity_poly.pdbx_strand_id
1 'polypeptide(L)'
;MVRQAQGSNNQALSFGKSKARMFTGDKPTVTFDDVAGANEAKQELTEVVEFLREPEKFISLGARIPKGVLMVGPPGCGKTLLAKAVSGEAGVPFFSISGSEFVEMFVGVGASRVRDLFD
;
A
#
# COMPACT_ATOMS: atom_id res chain seq x y z
N MET A 1 31.48 12.62 -42.99
CA MET A 1 31.22 13.07 -41.61
C MET A 1 29.72 13.26 -41.41
N VAL A 2 28.97 12.20 -41.07
CA VAL A 2 27.59 12.28 -40.55
C VAL A 2 27.36 10.99 -39.74
N ARG A 3 27.53 11.02 -38.42
CA ARG A 3 27.16 9.90 -37.51
C ARG A 3 27.28 10.29 -36.03
N GLN A 4 26.60 11.34 -35.57
CA GLN A 4 26.56 11.62 -34.12
C GLN A 4 25.42 12.54 -33.65
N ALA A 5 24.20 12.40 -34.18
CA ALA A 5 23.06 13.23 -33.76
C ALA A 5 21.75 12.47 -33.51
N GLN A 6 21.77 11.15 -33.31
CA GLN A 6 20.56 10.33 -33.17
C GLN A 6 20.39 9.62 -31.82
N GLY A 7 21.25 9.89 -30.83
CA GLY A 7 21.19 9.24 -29.52
C GLY A 7 20.36 9.97 -28.45
N SER A 8 20.09 11.27 -28.61
CA SER A 8 19.60 12.11 -27.51
C SER A 8 18.08 12.32 -27.47
N ASN A 9 17.34 11.88 -28.50
CA ASN A 9 15.90 12.19 -28.62
C ASN A 9 14.97 11.08 -28.10
N ASN A 10 15.52 9.94 -27.64
CA ASN A 10 14.73 8.78 -27.21
C ASN A 10 14.47 8.72 -25.69
N GLN A 11 15.11 9.59 -24.90
CA GLN A 11 14.87 9.65 -23.45
C GLN A 11 13.58 10.42 -23.09
N ALA A 12 13.17 11.40 -23.90
CA ALA A 12 11.94 12.17 -23.67
C ALA A 12 10.66 11.33 -23.90
N LEU A 13 10.70 10.34 -24.80
CA LEU A 13 9.58 9.44 -25.09
C LEU A 13 9.43 8.29 -24.07
N SER A 14 10.44 8.06 -23.23
CA SER A 14 10.40 7.03 -22.18
C SER A 14 9.83 7.54 -20.85
N PHE A 15 9.58 8.84 -20.71
CA PHE A 15 9.00 9.43 -19.49
C PHE A 15 7.52 9.08 -19.28
N GLY A 16 6.82 8.66 -20.34
CA GLY A 16 5.40 8.29 -20.28
C GLY A 16 5.12 6.84 -19.89
N LYS A 17 6.13 5.97 -19.90
CA LYS A 17 6.00 4.62 -19.32
C LYS A 17 6.41 4.74 -17.86
N SER A 18 5.41 4.90 -16.99
CA SER A 18 5.54 4.58 -15.56
C SER A 18 6.33 3.28 -15.48
N LYS A 19 7.59 3.34 -15.05
CA LYS A 19 8.27 2.16 -14.52
C LYS A 19 7.56 1.93 -13.19
N ALA A 20 6.34 1.37 -13.26
CA ALA A 20 5.63 0.90 -12.10
C ALA A 20 6.65 0.06 -11.34
N ARG A 21 7.09 0.56 -10.18
CA ARG A 21 7.87 -0.27 -9.27
C ARG A 21 6.92 -1.42 -8.99
N MET A 22 7.23 -2.61 -9.49
CA MET A 22 6.52 -3.80 -9.05
C MET A 22 6.71 -3.83 -7.55
N PHE A 23 5.66 -3.50 -6.81
CA PHE A 23 5.70 -3.59 -5.38
C PHE A 23 5.72 -5.09 -5.08
N THR A 24 6.91 -5.64 -4.90
CA THR A 24 7.04 -6.96 -4.29
C THR A 24 6.59 -6.76 -2.85
N GLY A 25 5.34 -7.11 -2.56
CA GLY A 25 4.82 -7.02 -1.20
C GLY A 25 5.72 -7.81 -0.27
N ASP A 26 6.30 -7.15 0.72
CA ASP A 26 7.03 -7.85 1.76
C ASP A 26 6.04 -8.76 2.50
N LYS A 27 6.51 -9.94 2.93
CA LYS A 27 5.78 -10.75 3.90
C LYS A 27 6.20 -10.27 5.28
N PRO A 28 5.43 -9.40 5.95
CA PRO A 28 5.79 -8.92 7.26
C PRO A 28 5.81 -10.09 8.24
N THR A 29 6.87 -10.17 9.03
CA THR A 29 7.00 -11.12 10.14
C THR A 29 6.45 -10.58 11.45
N VAL A 30 5.95 -9.34 11.45
CA VAL A 30 5.45 -8.63 12.62
C VAL A 30 4.00 -9.03 12.87
N THR A 31 3.64 -9.32 14.12
CA THR A 31 2.28 -9.69 14.54
C THR A 31 1.75 -8.73 15.62
N PHE A 32 0.52 -8.93 16.11
CA PHE A 32 0.00 -8.09 17.20
C PHE A 32 0.76 -8.26 18.51
N ASP A 33 1.47 -9.37 18.70
CA ASP A 33 2.32 -9.61 19.87
C ASP A 33 3.53 -8.66 19.92
N ASP A 34 4.01 -8.21 18.76
CA ASP A 34 5.12 -7.27 18.64
C ASP A 34 4.72 -5.80 18.92
N VAL A 35 3.42 -5.52 19.04
CA VAL A 35 2.89 -4.18 19.31
C VAL A 35 2.54 -4.05 20.78
N ALA A 36 3.21 -3.18 21.53
CA ALA A 36 2.82 -2.92 22.91
C ALA A 36 1.62 -1.95 23.00
N GLY A 37 0.62 -2.27 23.83
CA GLY A 37 -0.54 -1.42 24.07
C GLY A 37 -1.52 -1.33 22.88
N ALA A 38 -2.22 -0.20 22.77
CA ALA A 38 -3.25 0.05 21.74
C ALA A 38 -4.34 -1.04 21.69
N ASN A 39 -4.78 -1.51 22.87
CA ASN A 39 -5.65 -2.67 23.01
C ASN A 39 -6.97 -2.49 22.25
N GLU A 40 -7.55 -1.30 22.33
CA GLU A 40 -8.79 -0.94 21.64
C GLU A 40 -8.61 -1.01 20.12
N ALA A 41 -7.53 -0.41 19.61
CA ALA A 41 -7.22 -0.42 18.17
C ALA A 41 -6.91 -1.83 17.66
N LYS A 42 -6.19 -2.66 18.44
CA LYS A 42 -5.97 -4.07 18.11
C LYS A 42 -7.29 -4.83 18.03
N GLN A 43 -8.19 -4.63 19.00
CA GLN A 43 -9.49 -5.30 19.03
C GLN A 43 -10.33 -4.96 17.81
N GLU A 44 -10.39 -3.69 17.39
CA GLU A 44 -11.08 -3.28 16.16
C GLU A 44 -10.41 -3.88 14.91
N LEU A 45 -9.08 -3.92 14.88
CA LEU A 45 -8.34 -4.45 13.73
C LEU A 45 -8.38 -5.98 13.64
N THR A 46 -8.71 -6.70 14.71
CA THR A 46 -8.96 -8.14 14.66
C THR A 46 -10.07 -8.49 13.67
N GLU A 47 -11.12 -7.67 13.59
CA GLU A 47 -12.19 -7.86 12.59
C GLU A 47 -11.64 -7.73 11.15
N VAL A 48 -10.74 -6.78 10.93
CA VAL A 48 -10.07 -6.59 9.64
C VAL A 48 -9.17 -7.78 9.30
N VAL A 49 -8.46 -8.33 10.29
CA VAL A 49 -7.65 -9.55 10.12
C VAL A 49 -8.52 -10.73 9.73
N GLU A 50 -9.63 -10.98 10.43
CA GLU A 50 -10.57 -12.05 10.11
C GLU A 50 -11.14 -11.90 8.71
N PHE A 51 -11.48 -10.67 8.31
CA PHE A 51 -11.94 -10.38 6.97
C PHE A 51 -10.89 -10.73 5.90
N LEU A 52 -9.62 -10.36 6.12
CA LEU A 52 -8.55 -10.65 5.18
C LEU A 52 -8.25 -12.16 5.07
N ARG A 53 -8.50 -12.92 6.13
CA ARG A 53 -8.30 -14.39 6.15
C ARG A 53 -9.47 -15.16 5.55
N GLU A 54 -10.71 -14.75 5.85
CA GLU A 54 -11.94 -15.48 5.48
C GLU A 54 -12.99 -14.57 4.82
N PRO A 55 -12.70 -13.92 3.68
CA PRO A 55 -13.60 -12.93 3.08
C PRO A 55 -14.97 -13.51 2.67
N GLU A 56 -15.01 -14.79 2.27
CA GLU A 56 -16.23 -15.49 1.84
C GLU A 56 -17.28 -15.61 2.95
N LYS A 57 -16.83 -15.78 4.20
CA LYS A 57 -17.70 -15.87 5.37
C LYS A 57 -18.46 -14.56 5.59
N PHE A 58 -17.81 -13.42 5.41
CA PHE A 58 -18.45 -12.11 5.54
C PHE A 58 -19.41 -11.81 4.39
N ILE A 59 -19.05 -12.20 3.17
CA ILE A 59 -19.92 -12.01 1.99
C ILE A 59 -21.20 -12.86 2.10
N SER A 60 -21.08 -14.11 2.55
CA SER A 60 -22.24 -15.00 2.70
C SER A 60 -23.24 -14.52 3.77
N LEU A 61 -22.76 -13.82 4.80
CA LEU A 61 -23.57 -13.17 5.82
C LEU A 61 -24.18 -11.83 5.35
N GLY A 62 -23.84 -11.36 4.15
CA GLY A 62 -24.27 -10.05 3.63
C GLY A 62 -23.59 -8.86 4.31
N ALA A 63 -22.47 -9.09 5.01
CA ALA A 63 -21.74 -8.03 5.69
C ALA A 63 -21.04 -7.13 4.67
N ARG A 64 -21.06 -5.81 4.93
CA ARG A 64 -20.36 -4.84 4.08
C ARG A 64 -18.90 -4.75 4.51
N ILE A 65 -18.03 -5.13 3.60
CA ILE A 65 -16.58 -5.11 3.81
C ILE A 65 -16.07 -3.66 3.98
N PRO A 66 -15.30 -3.37 5.05
CA PRO A 66 -14.58 -2.11 5.17
C PRO A 66 -13.58 -1.95 4.01
N LYS A 67 -13.73 -0.88 3.24
CA LYS A 67 -12.85 -0.62 2.07
C LYS A 67 -11.51 0.02 2.45
N GLY A 68 -11.37 0.50 3.68
CA GLY A 68 -10.17 1.15 4.17
C GLY A 68 -10.31 1.58 5.62
N VAL A 69 -9.18 1.67 6.30
CA VAL A 69 -9.08 2.10 7.70
C VAL A 69 -8.15 3.30 7.77
N LEU A 70 -8.57 4.35 8.48
CA LEU A 70 -7.75 5.53 8.71
C LEU A 70 -7.27 5.53 10.16
N MET A 71 -5.97 5.34 10.36
CA MET A 71 -5.34 5.45 11.68
C MET A 71 -4.87 6.88 11.93
N VAL A 72 -5.39 7.51 12.99
CA VAL A 72 -5.06 8.89 13.38
C VAL A 72 -4.32 8.90 14.71
N GLY A 73 -3.30 9.74 14.81
CA GLY A 73 -2.58 9.96 16.05
C GLY A 73 -1.23 10.66 15.83
N PRO A 74 -0.55 11.08 16.91
CA PRO A 74 0.76 11.72 16.84
C PRO A 74 1.81 10.89 16.08
N PRO A 75 2.88 11.51 15.56
CA PRO A 75 4.00 10.76 15.00
C PRO A 75 4.62 9.83 16.06
N GLY A 76 5.06 8.65 15.66
CA GLY A 76 5.70 7.69 16.57
C GLY A 76 4.75 6.77 17.37
N CYS A 77 3.42 6.95 17.32
CA CYS A 77 2.46 6.10 18.04
C CYS A 77 2.20 4.72 17.40
N GLY A 78 3.13 4.17 16.60
CA GLY A 78 3.01 2.81 16.09
C GLY A 78 2.00 2.56 14.97
N LYS A 79 1.39 3.58 14.34
CA LYS A 79 0.41 3.40 13.24
C LYS A 79 0.90 2.48 12.12
N THR A 80 2.10 2.73 11.60
CA THR A 80 2.69 1.89 10.53
C THR A 80 3.07 0.50 11.05
N LEU A 81 3.45 0.38 12.32
CA LEU A 81 3.77 -0.90 12.95
C LEU A 81 2.50 -1.75 13.07
N LEU A 82 1.39 -1.14 13.51
CA LEU A 82 0.09 -1.79 13.63
C LEU A 82 -0.45 -2.22 12.26
N ALA A 83 -0.28 -1.39 11.22
CA ALA A 83 -0.63 -1.77 9.84
C ALA A 83 0.13 -3.02 9.37
N LYS A 84 1.44 -3.11 9.69
CA LYS A 84 2.27 -4.28 9.38
C LYS A 84 1.83 -5.52 10.17
N ALA A 85 1.50 -5.33 11.45
CA ALA A 85 0.99 -6.38 12.30
C ALA A 85 -0.32 -6.99 11.76
N VAL A 86 -1.26 -6.17 11.29
CA VAL A 86 -2.51 -6.64 10.64
C VAL A 86 -2.21 -7.55 9.45
N SER A 87 -1.30 -7.14 8.56
CA SER A 87 -0.92 -7.98 7.41
C SER A 87 -0.20 -9.26 7.82
N GLY A 88 0.62 -9.23 8.87
CA GLY A 88 1.30 -10.40 9.40
C GLY A 88 0.33 -11.40 10.02
N GLU A 89 -0.63 -10.93 10.82
CA GLU A 89 -1.71 -11.72 11.41
C GLU A 89 -2.61 -12.37 10.34
N ALA A 90 -2.91 -11.61 9.28
CA ALA A 90 -3.70 -12.12 8.17
C ALA A 90 -2.90 -13.01 7.20
N GLY A 91 -1.56 -12.99 7.28
CA GLY A 91 -0.69 -13.72 6.36
C GLY A 91 -0.73 -13.20 4.92
N VAL A 92 -1.10 -11.93 4.72
CA VAL A 92 -1.22 -11.30 3.40
C VAL A 92 -0.03 -10.39 3.10
N PRO A 93 0.29 -10.12 1.82
CA PRO A 93 1.35 -9.19 1.45
C PRO A 93 1.06 -7.77 1.97
N PHE A 94 2.11 -7.06 2.40
CA PHE A 94 2.01 -5.66 2.83
C PHE A 94 2.60 -4.71 1.79
N PHE A 95 1.76 -3.80 1.29
CA PHE A 95 2.16 -2.75 0.37
C PHE A 95 2.26 -1.42 1.12
N SER A 96 3.37 -0.71 0.94
CA SER A 96 3.60 0.58 1.59
C SER A 96 4.01 1.63 0.57
N ILE A 97 3.31 2.75 0.57
CA ILE A 97 3.61 3.93 -0.24
C ILE A 97 3.42 5.18 0.61
N SER A 98 4.34 6.14 0.47
CA SER A 98 4.18 7.44 1.11
C SER A 98 3.25 8.33 0.30
N GLY A 99 2.32 9.02 0.95
CA GLY A 99 1.42 9.98 0.28
C GLY A 99 2.17 11.07 -0.49
N SER A 100 3.37 11.44 -0.03
CA SER A 100 4.24 12.39 -0.73
C SER A 100 4.73 11.91 -2.10
N GLU A 101 4.73 10.60 -2.37
CA GLU A 101 5.11 10.03 -3.68
C GLU A 101 4.08 10.29 -4.78
N PHE A 102 2.87 10.74 -4.41
CA PHE A 102 1.82 11.12 -5.37
C PHE A 102 1.82 12.62 -5.71
N VAL A 103 2.57 13.44 -4.97
CA VAL A 103 2.64 14.88 -5.19
C VAL A 103 3.83 15.16 -6.11
N GLU A 104 3.55 15.43 -7.38
CA GLU A 104 4.58 15.79 -8.36
C GLU A 104 4.20 17.04 -9.15
N MET A 105 5.22 17.70 -9.71
CA MET A 105 5.07 18.91 -10.53
C MET A 105 4.34 18.65 -11.85
N PHE A 106 4.28 17.40 -12.32
CA PHE A 106 3.70 17.03 -13.61
C PHE A 106 2.26 16.49 -13.45
N VAL A 107 1.34 17.12 -14.18
CA VAL A 107 -0.08 16.78 -14.16
C VAL A 107 -0.29 15.35 -14.68
N GLY A 108 -1.10 14.56 -13.96
CA GLY A 108 -1.53 13.23 -14.39
C GLY A 108 -0.59 12.08 -13.98
N VAL A 109 0.66 12.35 -13.60
CA VAL A 109 1.61 11.32 -13.13
C VAL A 109 1.15 10.70 -11.82
N GLY A 110 0.73 11.52 -10.85
CA GLY A 110 0.20 11.03 -9.57
C GLY A 110 -1.04 10.15 -9.74
N ALA A 111 -1.96 10.55 -10.63
CA ALA A 111 -3.17 9.76 -10.92
C ALA A 111 -2.87 8.41 -11.58
N SER A 112 -1.85 8.34 -12.44
CA SER A 112 -1.42 7.07 -13.03
C SER A 112 -0.87 6.12 -11.96
N ARG A 113 -0.05 6.61 -11.04
CA ARG A 113 0.51 5.78 -9.96
C ARG A 113 -0.54 5.22 -9.01
N VAL A 114 -1.61 5.98 -8.75
CA VAL A 114 -2.74 5.47 -7.95
C VAL A 114 -3.38 4.28 -8.66
N ARG A 115 -3.60 4.35 -9.98
CA ARG A 115 -4.16 3.20 -10.72
C ARG A 115 -3.21 2.01 -10.71
N ASP A 116 -1.93 2.24 -11.04
CA ASP A 116 -0.90 1.20 -11.04
C ASP A 116 -0.71 0.51 -9.66
N LEU A 117 -1.10 1.16 -8.56
CA LEU A 117 -1.05 0.59 -7.20
C LEU A 117 -2.22 -0.36 -6.90
N PHE A 118 -3.38 -0.13 -7.53
CA PHE A 118 -4.61 -0.89 -7.27
C PHE A 118 -4.95 -1.90 -8.37
N ASP A 119 -4.26 -1.86 -9.51
CA ASP A 119 -4.31 -2.87 -10.60
C ASP A 119 -3.39 -4.07 -10.30
#